data_AF-A0A1J0TYK2-F1
#
_entry.id   AF-A0A1J0TYK2-F1
#
_cell.length_a   1.000
_cell.length_b   1.000
_cell.length_c   1.000
_cell.angle_alpha   90.00
_cell.angle_beta   90.00
_cell.angle_gamma   90.00
#
_symmetry.space_group_name_H-M   'P 1'
#
loop_
_entity.id
_entity.type
_entity.pdbx_description
1 polymer ?
#
loop_
_entity_poly.entity_id
_entity_poly.type
_entity_poly.pdbx_seq_one_letter_code
_entity_poly.pdbx_strand_id
1 'polypeptide(L)'
;MQYRIRAALFARTRTHYSVLRDKDGGMRNTIPKARRAKDGIIPFAEWARLADTLGIPAHHSRANGVYIPADTSWRHEMLSRSYGDTPPPIRAARYTVA
;
A
#
# COMPACT_ATOMS: atom_id res chain seq x y z
N MET A 1 -7.07 4.62 -9.45
CA MET A 1 -6.37 4.24 -8.20
C MET A 1 -4.93 3.73 -8.38
N GLN A 2 -4.67 2.51 -8.88
CA GLN A 2 -3.31 1.89 -8.90
C GLN A 2 -2.22 2.76 -9.58
N TYR A 3 -2.51 3.31 -10.76
CA TYR A 3 -1.58 4.19 -11.50
C TYR A 3 -1.25 5.48 -10.74
N ARG A 4 -2.24 6.09 -10.08
CA ARG A 4 -2.08 7.34 -9.32
C ARG A 4 -1.25 7.14 -8.05
N ILE A 5 -1.52 6.08 -7.29
CA ILE A 5 -0.71 5.72 -6.11
C ILE A 5 0.74 5.47 -6.54
N ARG A 6 0.96 4.76 -7.65
CA ARG A 6 2.31 4.53 -8.20
C ARG A 6 3.02 5.83 -8.57
N ALA A 7 2.32 6.74 -9.26
CA ALA A 7 2.86 8.04 -9.65
C ALA A 7 3.16 8.93 -8.43
N ALA A 8 2.30 8.93 -7.42
CA ALA A 8 2.48 9.77 -6.24
C ALA A 8 3.56 9.23 -5.29
N LEU A 9 3.66 7.90 -5.14
CA LEU A 9 4.81 7.27 -4.47
C LEU A 9 6.11 7.63 -5.18
N PHE A 10 6.13 7.58 -6.51
CA PHE A 10 7.30 7.98 -7.29
C PHE A 10 7.62 9.48 -7.13
N ALA A 11 6.62 10.36 -7.15
CA ALA A 11 6.82 11.79 -6.92
C ALA A 11 7.43 12.08 -5.54
N ARG A 12 6.96 11.38 -4.49
CA ARG A 12 7.42 11.56 -3.10
C ARG A 12 8.80 10.98 -2.82
N THR A 13 9.13 9.84 -3.42
CA THR A 13 10.35 9.08 -3.06
C THR A 13 11.38 8.98 -4.17
N ARG A 14 11.02 9.44 -5.38
CA ARG A 14 11.76 9.18 -6.63
C ARG A 14 12.08 7.71 -6.86
N THR A 15 11.30 6.81 -6.23
CA THR A 15 11.49 5.36 -6.26
C THR A 15 10.29 4.70 -6.92
N HIS A 16 10.57 3.79 -7.86
CA HIS A 16 9.52 3.01 -8.50
C HIS A 16 9.06 1.90 -7.57
N TYR A 17 7.83 2.00 -7.08
CA TYR A 17 7.16 0.92 -6.37
C TYR A 17 6.17 0.19 -7.29
N SER A 18 5.88 -1.05 -6.93
CA SER A 18 4.84 -1.88 -7.53
C SER A 18 3.61 -1.84 -6.62
N VAL A 19 2.48 -1.43 -7.18
CA VAL A 19 1.17 -1.49 -6.54
C VAL A 19 0.42 -2.62 -7.22
N LEU A 20 -0.07 -3.61 -6.49
CA LEU A 20 -0.82 -4.76 -7.02
C LEU A 20 -2.19 -4.78 -6.36
N ARG A 21 -3.26 -4.85 -7.14
CA ARG A 21 -4.61 -5.02 -6.62
C ARG A 21 -4.95 -6.51 -6.55
N ASP A 22 -5.56 -6.96 -5.47
CA ASP A 22 -6.12 -8.31 -5.39
C ASP A 22 -7.55 -8.37 -5.96
N LYS A 23 -8.10 -9.59 -6.03
CA LYS A 23 -9.46 -9.85 -6.55
C LYS A 23 -10.57 -9.30 -5.65
N ASP A 24 -10.29 -9.13 -4.36
CA ASP A 24 -11.24 -8.71 -3.34
C ASP A 24 -11.23 -7.18 -3.14
N GLY A 25 -10.33 -6.47 -3.85
CA GLY A 25 -10.20 -5.01 -3.84
C GLY A 25 -9.07 -4.48 -2.97
N GLY A 26 -8.31 -5.33 -2.30
CA GLY A 26 -7.14 -5.02 -1.49
C GLY A 26 -5.96 -4.58 -2.36
N MET A 27 -4.99 -3.91 -1.74
CA MET A 27 -3.78 -3.43 -2.39
C MET A 27 -2.51 -3.88 -1.69
N ARG A 28 -1.54 -4.31 -2.48
CA ARG A 28 -0.19 -4.67 -2.06
C ARG A 28 0.80 -3.71 -2.70
N ASN A 29 1.44 -2.90 -1.87
CA ASN A 29 2.55 -2.04 -2.25
C ASN A 29 3.86 -2.77 -1.98
N THR A 30 4.77 -2.79 -2.95
CA THR A 30 6.02 -3.53 -2.86
C THR A 30 7.12 -2.94 -3.74
N ILE A 31 8.35 -3.42 -3.60
CA ILE A 31 9.47 -3.01 -4.46
C ILE A 31 9.55 -3.88 -5.73
N PRO A 32 10.16 -3.36 -6.82
CA PRO A 32 10.39 -4.12 -8.04
C PRO A 32 11.19 -5.39 -7.77
N LYS A 33 10.92 -6.46 -8.53
CA LYS A 33 11.60 -7.76 -8.38
C LYS A 33 13.12 -7.63 -8.47
N ALA A 34 13.63 -6.74 -9.33
CA ALA A 34 15.05 -6.47 -9.48
C ALA A 34 15.74 -5.89 -8.23
N ARG A 35 14.98 -5.29 -7.30
CA ARG A 35 15.51 -4.71 -6.05
C ARG A 35 15.34 -5.65 -4.84
N ARG A 36 14.75 -6.82 -5.04
CA ARG A 36 14.60 -7.85 -4.01
C ARG A 36 15.91 -8.63 -3.85
N ALA A 37 16.11 -9.22 -2.68
CA ALA A 37 17.20 -10.16 -2.47
C ALA A 37 17.02 -11.42 -3.33
N LYS A 38 18.09 -12.23 -3.46
CA LYS A 38 18.09 -13.44 -4.32
C LYS A 38 17.02 -14.46 -3.91
N ASP A 39 16.65 -14.48 -2.64
CA ASP A 39 15.58 -15.29 -2.06
C ASP A 39 14.17 -14.71 -2.31
N GLY A 40 14.06 -13.58 -3.02
CA GLY A 40 12.80 -12.89 -3.29
C GLY A 40 12.28 -12.03 -2.13
N ILE A 41 13.01 -11.97 -1.01
CA ILE A 41 12.62 -11.19 0.17
C ILE A 41 12.96 -9.71 -0.06
N ILE A 42 12.12 -8.83 0.48
CA ILE A 42 12.38 -7.39 0.48
C ILE A 42 13.46 -7.09 1.55
N PRO A 43 14.60 -6.47 1.16
CA PRO A 43 15.61 -6.04 2.12
C PRO A 43 15.00 -5.16 3.21
N PHE A 44 15.48 -5.30 4.45
CA PHE A 44 14.88 -4.63 5.60
C PHE A 44 14.80 -3.10 5.42
N ALA A 45 15.88 -2.49 4.94
CA ALA A 45 15.93 -1.05 4.70
C ALA A 45 14.89 -0.57 3.67
N GLU A 46 14.68 -1.36 2.60
CA GLU A 46 13.66 -1.06 1.58
C GLU A 46 12.24 -1.25 2.12
N TRP A 47 12.03 -2.29 2.93
CA TRP A 47 10.74 -2.54 3.58
C TRP A 47 10.41 -1.44 4.61
N ALA A 48 11.37 -1.03 5.44
CA ALA A 48 11.22 0.03 6.42
C ALA A 48 10.93 1.37 5.73
N ARG A 49 11.71 1.73 4.70
CA ARG A 49 11.46 2.93 3.89
C ARG A 49 10.08 2.92 3.25
N LEU A 50 9.61 1.77 2.76
CA LEU A 50 8.26 1.64 2.20
C LEU A 50 7.18 1.84 3.27
N ALA A 51 7.36 1.25 4.46
CA ALA A 51 6.44 1.42 5.59
C ALA A 51 6.37 2.89 6.04
N ASP A 52 7.52 3.54 6.20
CA ASP A 52 7.63 4.96 6.58
C ASP A 52 7.02 5.88 5.51
N THR A 53 7.26 5.58 4.22
CA THR A 53 6.71 6.36 3.10
C THR A 53 5.18 6.33 3.11
N LEU A 54 4.59 5.17 3.39
CA LEU A 54 3.14 5.04 3.46
C LEU A 54 2.62 5.74 4.71
N GLY A 55 3.32 5.63 5.84
CA GLY A 55 2.95 6.32 7.08
C GLY A 55 1.61 5.86 7.66
N ILE A 56 1.18 4.64 7.28
CA ILE A 56 -0.10 4.06 7.69
C ILE A 56 0.20 2.72 8.37
N PRO A 57 -0.36 2.44 9.57
CA PRO A 57 -0.29 1.10 10.13
C PRO A 57 -0.90 0.15 9.10
N ALA A 58 -0.23 -0.92 8.68
CA ALA A 58 -0.74 -1.80 7.63
C ALA A 58 -0.25 -3.23 7.89
N HIS A 59 -0.79 -4.23 7.17
CA HIS A 59 -0.26 -5.57 7.30
C HIS A 59 1.09 -5.63 6.59
N HIS A 60 2.15 -5.67 7.37
CA HIS A 60 3.50 -5.66 6.82
C HIS A 60 4.02 -7.08 6.71
N SER A 61 4.58 -7.42 5.55
CA SER A 61 5.23 -8.71 5.32
C SER A 61 6.52 -8.47 4.53
N ARG A 62 7.65 -9.02 4.99
CA ARG A 62 8.91 -8.88 4.25
C ARG A 62 8.93 -9.64 2.93
N ALA A 63 8.10 -10.68 2.78
CA ALA A 63 7.94 -11.38 1.52
C ALA A 63 7.10 -10.58 0.51
N ASN A 64 6.11 -9.82 1.00
CA ASN A 64 5.04 -9.29 0.15
C ASN A 64 4.97 -7.75 0.11
N GLY A 65 5.68 -7.05 1.00
CA GLY A 65 5.61 -5.60 1.17
C GLY A 65 4.52 -5.19 2.15
N VAL A 66 3.78 -4.15 1.80
CA VAL A 66 2.71 -3.59 2.62
C VAL A 66 1.38 -3.93 2.00
N TYR A 67 0.53 -4.66 2.72
CA TYR A 67 -0.80 -5.04 2.29
C TYR A 67 -1.89 -4.24 3.02
N ILE A 68 -2.89 -3.82 2.26
CA ILE A 68 -3.99 -2.97 2.66
C ILE A 68 -5.28 -3.65 2.20
N PRO A 69 -6.09 -4.23 3.11
CA PRO A 69 -7.29 -4.98 2.75
C PRO A 69 -8.40 -4.07 2.22
N ALA A 70 -9.31 -4.69 1.46
CA ALA A 70 -10.44 -4.02 0.82
C ALA A 70 -11.58 -3.63 1.78
N ASP A 71 -11.69 -4.36 2.89
CA ASP A 71 -12.95 -4.58 3.60
C ASP A 71 -13.36 -3.49 4.59
N THR A 72 -12.51 -2.53 4.94
CA THR A 72 -12.85 -1.30 5.70
C THR A 72 -11.61 -0.47 6.04
N SER A 73 -10.53 -0.57 5.28
CA SER A 73 -9.32 0.15 5.68
C SER A 73 -9.51 1.65 5.39
N TRP A 74 -9.75 2.44 6.45
CA TRP A 74 -9.51 3.89 6.47
C TRP A 74 -8.19 4.28 5.76
N ARG A 75 -7.25 3.35 5.70
CA ARG A 75 -5.97 3.37 4.98
C ARG A 75 -6.13 3.46 3.46
N HIS A 76 -7.06 2.71 2.87
CA HIS A 76 -7.41 2.85 1.46
C HIS A 76 -8.02 4.22 1.17
N GLU A 77 -8.89 4.68 2.06
CA GLU A 77 -9.51 6.01 1.96
C GLU A 77 -8.46 7.12 2.11
N MET A 78 -7.57 7.00 3.10
CA MET A 78 -6.49 7.94 3.38
C MET A 78 -5.48 7.96 2.24
N LEU A 79 -5.08 6.81 1.67
CA LEU A 79 -4.26 6.78 0.47
C LEU A 79 -4.95 7.42 -0.73
N SER A 80 -6.25 7.17 -0.90
CA SER A 80 -7.03 7.78 -1.98
C SER A 80 -7.04 9.30 -1.82
N ARG A 81 -7.36 9.81 -0.62
CA ARG A 81 -7.35 11.24 -0.29
C ARG A 81 -5.97 11.87 -0.45
N SER A 82 -4.93 11.25 0.10
CA SER A 82 -3.54 11.75 0.03
C SER A 82 -2.96 11.75 -1.38
N TYR A 83 -3.48 10.91 -2.28
CA TYR A 83 -3.00 10.75 -3.65
C TYR A 83 -4.03 11.14 -4.73
N GLY A 84 -5.05 11.93 -4.34
CA GLY A 84 -5.90 12.69 -5.26
C GLY A 84 -7.15 11.99 -5.82
N ASP A 85 -7.59 10.89 -5.23
CA ASP A 85 -8.98 10.42 -5.37
C ASP A 85 -9.79 11.04 -4.23
N THR A 86 -10.96 11.61 -4.52
CA THR A 86 -12.01 11.83 -3.51
C THR A 86 -12.79 10.53 -3.44
N PRO A 87 -12.44 9.57 -2.57
CA PRO A 87 -13.23 8.36 -2.45
C PRO A 87 -14.64 8.79 -2.01
N PRO A 88 -15.72 8.23 -2.59
CA PRO A 88 -17.02 8.36 -1.97
C PRO A 88 -16.88 7.90 -0.51
N PRO A 89 -17.43 8.65 0.47
CA PRO A 89 -17.25 8.31 1.87
C PRO A 89 -17.71 6.88 2.08
N ILE A 90 -16.80 6.04 2.55
CA ILE A 90 -17.12 4.66 2.91
C ILE A 90 -18.11 4.81 4.07
N ARG A 91 -19.40 4.57 3.81
CA ARG A 91 -20.40 4.43 4.88
C ARG A 91 -19.82 3.39 5.81
N ALA A 92 -19.42 3.82 7.01
CA ALA A 92 -18.85 2.97 8.04
C ALA A 92 -19.68 1.68 8.11
N ALA A 93 -19.15 0.61 7.51
CA ALA A 93 -19.74 -0.70 7.64
C ALA A 93 -19.66 -0.98 9.13
N ARG A 94 -20.85 -1.07 9.73
CA ARG A 94 -21.12 -1.08 11.16
C ARG A 94 -20.06 -1.90 11.88
N TYR A 95 -19.36 -1.24 12.79
CA TYR A 95 -18.53 -1.86 13.80
C TYR A 95 -19.31 -3.00 14.46
N THR A 96 -18.71 -4.19 14.48
CA THR A 96 -18.86 -5.11 15.61
C THR A 96 -17.51 -5.78 15.77
N VAL A 97 -16.65 -5.15 16.59
CA VAL A 97 -15.54 -5.84 17.23
C VAL A 97 -16.19 -6.72 18.29
N ALA A 98 -16.14 -8.04 18.08
CA ALA A 98 -16.47 -9.03 19.11
C ALA A 98 -15.31 -9.16 20.10
#